data_AF-A0A389MGY9-F1
#
_entry.id   AF-A0A389MGY9-F1
#
_cell.length_a   1.000
_cell.length_b   1.000
_cell.length_c   1.000
_cell.angle_alpha   90.00
_cell.angle_beta   90.00
_cell.angle_gamma   90.00
#
_symmetry.space_group_name_H-M   'P 1'
#
loop_
_entity.id
_entity.type
_entity.pdbx_description
1 polymer ?
#
loop_
_entity_poly.entity_id
_entity_poly.type
_entity_poly.pdbx_seq_one_letter_code
_entity_poly.pdbx_strand_id
1 'polypeptide(L)'
;MAVESTVYDHAQTQKAYTSAALQNSSKFFSLNLDNLSAGHYMLVVKGTDTAGKVSQTTSDFMVTTESTPTPPAPSGNYDYVFPANLSSYKAGTKVLQPKDGGVYQCRSAPYSGYCVQWKSSANGFEPGVGASWKMAWNKVG
;
A
#
# COMPACT_ATOMS: atom_id res chain seq x y z
N MET A 1 29.42 16.93 11.78
CA MET A 1 28.05 17.31 11.35
C MET A 1 27.12 16.19 11.75
N ALA A 2 25.91 16.49 12.19
CA ALA A 2 24.92 15.49 12.57
C ALA A 2 23.78 15.50 11.57
N VAL A 3 23.26 14.33 11.21
CA VAL A 3 22.01 14.19 10.48
C VAL A 3 21.05 13.38 11.32
N GLU A 4 19.85 13.92 11.46
CA GLU A 4 18.73 13.37 12.20
C GLU A 4 17.61 13.11 11.19
N SER A 5 16.97 11.94 11.26
CA SER A 5 15.78 11.63 10.46
C SER A 5 14.66 11.22 11.40
N THR A 6 13.51 11.88 11.27
CA THR A 6 12.35 11.67 12.14
C THR A 6 11.11 11.47 11.29
N VAL A 7 10.30 10.47 11.60
CA VAL A 7 8.99 10.27 10.97
C VAL A 7 7.90 10.72 11.93
N TYR A 8 6.98 11.54 11.45
CA TYR A 8 5.79 12.01 12.16
C TYR A 8 4.52 11.51 11.49
N ASP A 9 3.48 11.25 12.28
CA ASP A 9 2.11 11.11 11.78
C ASP A 9 1.42 12.48 11.57
N HIS A 10 0.18 12.46 11.10
CA HIS A 10 -0.62 13.68 10.89
C HIS A 10 -0.83 14.50 12.18
N ALA A 11 -0.85 13.84 13.35
CA ALA A 11 -0.96 14.50 14.65
C ALA A 11 0.39 15.05 15.14
N GLN A 12 1.43 15.03 14.29
CA GLN A 12 2.80 15.42 14.62
C GLN A 12 3.42 14.55 15.73
N THR A 13 2.93 13.33 15.91
CA THR A 13 3.51 12.37 16.85
C THR A 13 4.69 11.67 16.18
N GLN A 14 5.86 11.71 16.80
CA GLN A 14 7.04 10.98 16.34
C GLN A 14 6.79 9.47 16.38
N LYS A 15 6.98 8.79 15.25
CA LYS A 15 6.88 7.32 15.12
C LYS A 15 8.21 6.62 15.05
N ALA A 16 9.22 7.28 14.49
CA ALA A 16 10.56 6.74 14.40
C ALA A 16 11.58 7.86 14.33
N TYR A 17 12.81 7.53 14.75
CA TYR A 17 13.93 8.45 14.77
C TYR A 17 15.24 7.70 14.57
N THR A 18 16.17 8.32 13.86
CA THR A 18 17.58 7.91 13.84
C THR A 18 18.47 9.14 13.73
N SER A 19 19.73 8.97 14.12
CA SER A 19 20.76 9.97 13.93
C SER A 19 22.10 9.34 13.61
N ALA A 20 22.89 10.00 12.76
CA ALA A 20 24.29 9.65 12.58
C ALA A 20 25.17 10.89 12.42
N ALA A 21 26.44 10.73 12.76
CA ALA A 21 27.47 11.68 12.39
C ALA A 21 27.83 11.49 10.92
N LEU A 22 27.83 12.59 10.16
CA LEU A 22 28.39 12.64 8.81
C LEU A 22 29.76 13.34 8.84
N GLN A 23 30.75 12.66 8.28
CA GLN A 23 32.06 13.22 7.99
C GLN A 23 32.29 13.17 6.48
N ASN A 24 31.90 14.26 5.81
CA ASN A 24 32.08 14.51 4.38
C ASN A 24 31.86 13.29 3.46
N SER A 25 30.80 12.52 3.74
CA SER A 25 30.48 11.27 3.06
C SER A 25 28.97 11.08 3.00
N SER A 26 28.53 10.31 2.01
CA SER A 26 27.14 9.87 1.90
C SER A 26 26.92 8.62 2.77
N LYS A 27 25.81 8.59 3.50
CA LYS A 27 25.36 7.43 4.29
C LYS A 27 23.92 7.10 3.94
N PHE A 28 23.63 5.81 3.87
CA PHE A 28 22.27 5.31 3.88
C PHE A 28 21.77 5.25 5.33
N PHE A 29 20.52 5.63 5.53
CA PHE A 29 19.82 5.52 6.80
C PHE A 29 18.68 4.53 6.65
N SER A 30 18.52 3.65 7.64
CA SER A 30 17.36 2.79 7.76
C SER A 30 16.58 3.20 9.00
N LEU A 31 15.28 3.42 8.83
CA LEU A 31 14.33 3.64 9.91
C LEU A 31 13.40 2.44 9.97
N ASN A 32 13.33 1.79 11.13
CA ASN A 32 12.27 0.82 11.39
C ASN A 32 11.03 1.57 11.86
N LEU A 33 9.90 1.23 11.26
CA LEU A 33 8.61 1.85 11.54
C LEU A 33 7.66 0.77 12.04
N ASP A 34 7.37 0.80 13.33
CA ASP A 34 6.50 -0.17 13.99
C ASP A 34 5.13 0.44 14.30
N ASN A 35 4.09 -0.39 14.33
CA ASN A 35 2.71 -0.01 14.71
C ASN A 35 2.16 1.21 13.95
N LEU A 36 2.47 1.34 12.66
CA LEU A 36 1.93 2.40 11.82
C LEU A 36 0.44 2.16 11.55
N SER A 37 -0.36 3.21 11.70
CA SER A 37 -1.74 3.25 11.21
C SER A 37 -1.76 3.73 9.76
N ALA A 38 -2.78 3.36 8.99
CA ALA A 38 -2.97 3.96 7.67
C ALA A 38 -3.18 5.48 7.80
N GLY A 39 -2.58 6.25 6.90
CA GLY A 39 -2.68 7.70 6.90
C GLY A 39 -1.46 8.39 6.33
N HIS A 40 -1.46 9.72 6.44
CA HIS A 40 -0.40 10.61 5.97
C HIS A 40 0.72 10.73 7.00
N TYR A 41 1.95 10.55 6.55
CA TYR A 41 3.17 10.64 7.34
C TYR A 41 4.17 11.58 6.69
N MET A 42 5.05 12.10 7.53
CA MET A 42 6.06 13.07 7.13
C MET A 42 7.42 12.61 7.63
N LEU A 43 8.34 12.35 6.70
CA LEU A 43 9.75 12.16 7.00
C LEU A 43 10.44 13.53 6.99
N VAL A 44 11.00 13.92 8.13
CA VAL A 44 11.82 15.12 8.29
C VAL A 44 13.27 14.72 8.45
N VAL A 45 14.12 15.21 7.56
CA VAL A 45 15.57 15.03 7.62
C VAL A 45 16.22 16.36 7.93
N LYS A 46 16.97 16.42 9.04
CA LYS A 46 17.65 17.62 9.52
C LYS A 46 19.14 17.36 9.58
N GLY A 47 19.92 18.16 8.86
CA GLY A 47 21.37 18.20 8.94
C GLY A 47 21.84 19.43 9.70
N THR A 48 22.75 19.24 10.65
CA THR A 48 23.40 20.31 11.40
C THR A 48 24.90 20.27 11.16
N ASP A 49 25.47 21.35 10.62
CA ASP A 49 26.90 21.43 10.39
C ASP A 49 27.71 21.67 11.69
N THR A 50 29.03 21.71 11.60
CA THR A 50 29.90 21.93 12.78
C THR A 50 29.85 23.36 13.32
N ALA A 51 29.34 24.31 12.54
CA ALA A 51 29.10 25.69 12.97
C ALA A 51 27.69 25.87 13.59
N GLY A 52 26.88 24.80 13.64
CA GLY A 52 25.51 24.82 14.16
C GLY A 52 24.46 25.25 13.14
N LYS A 53 24.80 25.45 11.87
CA LYS A 53 23.83 25.78 10.82
C LYS A 53 22.99 24.56 10.49
N VAL A 54 21.68 24.76 10.44
CA VAL A 54 20.70 23.69 10.17
C VAL A 54 20.18 23.80 8.73
N SER A 55 20.13 22.66 8.04
CA SER A 55 19.39 22.45 6.80
C SER A 55 18.35 21.35 7.03
N GLN A 56 17.12 21.56 6.57
CA GLN A 56 16.03 20.61 6.74
C GLN A 56 15.34 20.34 5.41
N THR A 57 15.01 19.07 5.17
CA THR A 57 14.12 18.64 4.09
C THR A 57 12.98 17.83 4.65
N THR A 58 11.86 17.82 3.92
CA THR A 58 10.67 17.09 4.31
C THR A 58 10.13 16.33 3.11
N SER A 59 9.72 15.09 3.34
CA SER A 59 9.10 14.23 2.33
C SER A 59 7.87 13.57 2.93
N ASP A 60 6.74 13.74 2.26
CA ASP A 60 5.48 13.10 2.59
C ASP A 60 5.42 11.67 2.03
N PHE A 61 4.70 10.81 2.75
CA PHE A 61 4.31 9.50 2.27
C PHE A 61 3.01 9.03 2.91
N MET A 62 2.25 8.21 2.19
CA MET A 62 1.03 7.59 2.70
C MET A 62 1.31 6.17 3.12
N VAL A 63 1.10 5.86 4.40
CA VAL A 63 1.02 4.48 4.87
C VAL A 63 -0.37 3.99 4.55
N THR A 64 -0.45 2.88 3.84
CA THR A 64 -1.70 2.15 3.65
C THR A 64 -1.65 0.93 4.55
N THR A 65 -2.80 0.47 5.04
CA THR A 65 -2.85 -0.83 5.69
C THR A 65 -2.41 -1.87 4.68
N GLU A 66 -1.47 -2.74 5.07
CA GLU A 66 -1.25 -3.98 4.33
C GLU A 66 -2.63 -4.65 4.21
N SER A 67 -3.08 -4.83 2.97
CA SER A 67 -4.44 -5.31 2.70
C SER A 67 -4.52 -6.79 3.06
N THR A 68 -4.69 -7.12 4.33
CA THR A 68 -5.53 -8.24 4.72
C THR A 68 -6.95 -7.70 4.70
N PRO A 69 -7.72 -7.91 3.62
CA PRO A 69 -8.93 -7.13 3.48
C PRO A 69 -9.97 -7.77 4.38
N THR A 70 -10.24 -7.09 5.48
CA THR A 70 -11.47 -7.31 6.24
C THR A 70 -12.57 -6.62 5.43
N PRO A 71 -13.64 -7.33 5.01
CA PRO A 71 -14.66 -6.75 4.14
C PRO A 71 -15.37 -5.59 4.85
N PRO A 72 -15.53 -4.42 4.21
CA PRO A 72 -16.64 -3.54 4.53
C PRO A 72 -17.94 -4.28 4.26
N ALA A 73 -18.87 -4.28 5.21
CA ALA A 73 -20.25 -4.68 4.97
C ALA A 73 -20.87 -3.79 3.86
N PRO A 74 -21.85 -4.30 3.09
CA PRO A 74 -22.09 -3.88 1.72
C PRO A 74 -22.88 -2.58 1.65
N SER A 75 -22.26 -1.53 1.13
CA SER A 75 -22.94 -0.39 0.52
C SER A 75 -22.71 -0.32 -1.00
N GLY A 76 -22.36 -1.45 -1.61
CA GLY A 76 -22.23 -1.62 -3.06
C GLY A 76 -22.38 -3.10 -3.41
N ASN A 77 -22.82 -3.40 -4.63
CA ASN A 77 -23.15 -4.75 -5.12
C ASN A 77 -21.92 -5.68 -5.26
N TYR A 78 -21.08 -5.86 -4.23
CA TYR A 78 -19.90 -6.72 -4.25
C TYR A 78 -19.76 -7.55 -2.96
N ASP A 79 -19.13 -8.73 -3.07
CA ASP A 79 -18.95 -9.70 -1.97
C ASP A 79 -17.65 -9.47 -1.18
N TYR A 80 -16.57 -9.05 -1.87
CA TYR A 80 -15.25 -8.85 -1.28
C TYR A 80 -14.54 -7.61 -1.85
N VAL A 81 -13.50 -7.13 -1.18
CA VAL A 81 -12.54 -6.18 -1.77
C VAL A 81 -11.35 -6.99 -2.29
N PHE A 82 -11.00 -6.87 -3.56
CA PHE A 82 -9.88 -7.61 -4.13
C PHE A 82 -8.55 -7.15 -3.50
N PRO A 83 -7.61 -8.05 -3.11
CA PRO A 83 -7.56 -9.51 -3.33
C PRO A 83 -7.97 -10.35 -2.09
N ALA A 84 -8.92 -9.92 -1.26
CA ALA A 84 -9.25 -10.63 -0.01
C ALA A 84 -9.79 -12.02 -0.28
N ASN A 85 -9.43 -13.00 0.54
CA ASN A 85 -10.11 -14.29 0.55
C ASN A 85 -10.19 -14.93 -0.85
N LEU A 86 -9.10 -14.86 -1.64
CA LEU A 86 -9.02 -15.44 -2.99
C LEU A 86 -9.55 -16.88 -3.04
N SER A 87 -9.24 -17.70 -2.03
CA SER A 87 -9.71 -19.09 -1.92
C SER A 87 -11.24 -19.23 -1.83
N SER A 88 -11.96 -18.17 -1.48
CA SER A 88 -13.42 -18.14 -1.39
C SER A 88 -14.11 -17.71 -2.69
N TYR A 89 -13.34 -17.29 -3.70
CA TYR A 89 -13.93 -16.84 -4.96
C TYR A 89 -14.44 -18.02 -5.77
N LYS A 90 -15.67 -17.89 -6.23
CA LYS A 90 -16.35 -18.85 -7.10
C LYS A 90 -17.00 -18.10 -8.26
N ALA A 91 -17.50 -18.85 -9.24
CA ALA A 91 -18.31 -18.27 -10.30
C ALA A 91 -19.40 -17.35 -9.72
N GLY A 92 -19.48 -16.12 -10.24
CA GLY A 92 -20.42 -15.11 -9.78
C GLY A 92 -19.96 -14.24 -8.60
N THR A 93 -18.84 -14.56 -7.94
CA THR A 93 -18.27 -13.70 -6.88
C THR A 93 -17.95 -12.31 -7.42
N LYS A 94 -18.43 -11.26 -6.76
CA LYS A 94 -18.16 -9.87 -7.12
C LYS A 94 -17.12 -9.28 -6.19
N VAL A 95 -16.13 -8.60 -6.75
CA VAL A 95 -15.06 -7.96 -6.00
C VAL A 95 -14.92 -6.49 -6.36
N LEU A 96 -14.71 -5.63 -5.37
CA LEU A 96 -14.31 -4.24 -5.59
C LEU A 96 -12.80 -4.19 -5.85
N GLN A 97 -12.38 -3.55 -6.94
CA GLN A 97 -10.97 -3.30 -7.24
C GLN A 97 -10.57 -1.93 -6.66
N PRO A 98 -9.81 -1.87 -5.56
CA PRO A 98 -9.46 -0.59 -4.91
C PRO A 98 -8.62 0.35 -5.78
N LYS A 99 -7.94 -0.15 -6.81
CA LYS A 99 -7.10 0.66 -7.71
C LYS A 99 -7.89 1.53 -8.68
N ASP A 100 -9.07 1.08 -9.11
CA ASP A 100 -9.90 1.80 -10.10
C ASP A 100 -11.34 2.06 -9.61
N GLY A 101 -11.70 1.54 -8.42
CA GLY A 101 -13.03 1.65 -7.84
C GLY A 101 -14.11 0.80 -8.53
N GLY A 102 -13.75 -0.02 -9.51
CA GLY A 102 -14.68 -0.83 -10.29
C GLY A 102 -15.09 -2.11 -9.57
N VAL A 103 -16.27 -2.63 -9.90
CA VAL A 103 -16.77 -3.92 -9.42
C VAL A 103 -16.65 -4.95 -10.53
N TYR A 104 -16.05 -6.09 -10.18
CA TYR A 104 -15.72 -7.16 -11.11
C TYR A 104 -16.32 -8.48 -10.65
N GLN A 105 -17.08 -9.13 -11.53
CA GLN A 105 -17.70 -10.43 -11.28
C GLN A 105 -16.85 -11.56 -11.87
N CYS A 106 -16.52 -12.54 -11.05
CA CYS A 106 -15.84 -13.76 -11.46
C CYS A 106 -16.69 -14.52 -12.48
N ARG A 107 -16.08 -14.87 -13.61
CA ARG A 107 -16.77 -15.54 -14.73
C ARG A 107 -17.22 -16.94 -14.35
N SER A 108 -18.25 -17.42 -15.03
CA SER A 108 -18.74 -18.79 -14.91
C SER A 108 -17.70 -19.81 -15.37
N ALA A 109 -17.88 -21.07 -14.94
CA ALA A 109 -17.06 -22.19 -15.38
C ALA A 109 -17.01 -22.27 -16.92
N PRO A 110 -15.86 -22.65 -17.52
CA PRO A 110 -14.63 -23.15 -16.88
C PRO A 110 -13.64 -22.07 -16.39
N TYR A 111 -13.94 -20.78 -16.58
CA TYR A 111 -12.99 -19.68 -16.36
C TYR A 111 -12.89 -19.21 -14.90
N SER A 112 -13.78 -19.67 -14.02
CA SER A 112 -13.80 -19.28 -12.60
C SER A 112 -12.51 -19.61 -11.86
N GLY A 113 -11.74 -20.60 -12.34
CA GLY A 113 -10.44 -20.98 -11.77
C GLY A 113 -9.35 -19.91 -11.89
N TYR A 114 -9.53 -18.89 -12.75
CA TYR A 114 -8.58 -17.79 -12.89
C TYR A 114 -8.79 -16.68 -11.85
N CYS A 115 -9.99 -16.56 -11.27
CA CYS A 115 -10.30 -15.51 -10.30
C CYS A 115 -9.46 -15.64 -9.01
N VAL A 116 -9.03 -16.86 -8.68
CA VAL A 116 -8.19 -17.16 -7.52
C VAL A 116 -6.68 -17.06 -7.82
N GLN A 117 -6.30 -16.92 -9.10
CA GLN A 117 -4.92 -16.91 -9.55
C GLN A 117 -4.35 -15.49 -9.50
N TRP A 118 -4.00 -15.05 -8.29
CA TRP A 118 -3.37 -13.76 -8.10
C TRP A 118 -2.32 -13.78 -7.00
N LYS A 119 -1.19 -13.12 -7.27
CA LYS A 119 -0.18 -12.69 -6.30
C LYS A 119 0.42 -11.38 -6.79
N SER A 120 1.01 -10.58 -5.90
CA SER A 120 1.63 -9.29 -6.26
C SER A 120 2.68 -9.40 -7.38
N SER A 121 3.42 -10.51 -7.46
CA SER A 121 4.42 -10.80 -8.50
C SER A 121 3.89 -11.51 -9.75
N ALA A 122 2.62 -11.93 -9.78
CA ALA A 122 1.97 -12.52 -10.93
C ALA A 122 0.47 -12.17 -10.92
N ASN A 123 0.17 -11.02 -11.50
CA ASN A 123 -1.13 -10.37 -11.44
C ASN A 123 -1.85 -10.35 -12.80
N GLY A 124 -1.53 -11.29 -13.69
CA GLY A 124 -2.09 -11.34 -15.05
C GLY A 124 -3.62 -11.41 -15.09
N PHE A 125 -4.26 -11.94 -14.05
CA PHE A 125 -5.72 -12.00 -13.89
C PHE A 125 -6.28 -10.99 -12.89
N GLU A 126 -5.51 -9.98 -12.48
CA GLU A 126 -5.99 -8.94 -11.57
C GLU A 126 -7.15 -8.14 -12.22
N PRO A 127 -8.33 -8.06 -11.59
CA PRO A 127 -9.50 -7.39 -12.19
C PRO A 127 -9.19 -5.94 -12.56
N GLY A 128 -9.45 -5.54 -13.80
CA GLY A 128 -9.21 -4.17 -14.29
C GLY A 128 -7.74 -3.81 -14.59
N VAL A 129 -6.78 -4.62 -14.14
CA VAL A 129 -5.34 -4.28 -14.20
C VAL A 129 -4.53 -5.28 -15.03
N GLY A 130 -4.72 -6.58 -14.82
CA GLY A 130 -3.90 -7.62 -15.45
C GLY A 130 -4.14 -7.77 -16.95
N ALA A 131 -3.10 -8.02 -17.74
CA ALA A 131 -3.24 -8.14 -19.20
C ALA A 131 -4.32 -9.15 -19.66
N SER A 132 -4.57 -10.19 -18.85
CA SER A 132 -5.54 -11.25 -19.11
C SER A 132 -6.76 -11.18 -18.19
N TRP A 133 -7.02 -10.05 -17.51
CA TRP A 133 -8.10 -9.93 -16.52
C TRP A 133 -9.48 -10.30 -17.08
N LYS A 134 -9.72 -9.96 -18.35
CA LYS A 134 -10.98 -10.23 -19.07
C LYS A 134 -11.30 -11.73 -19.21
N MET A 135 -10.29 -12.60 -19.07
CA MET A 135 -10.50 -14.06 -19.06
C MET A 135 -11.13 -14.53 -17.76
N ALA A 136 -10.89 -13.83 -16.65
CA ALA A 136 -11.35 -14.22 -15.32
C ALA A 136 -12.57 -13.41 -14.87
N TRP A 137 -12.69 -12.15 -15.30
CA TRP A 137 -13.65 -11.20 -14.74
C TRP A 137 -14.50 -10.50 -15.80
N ASN A 138 -15.74 -10.18 -15.42
CA ASN A 138 -16.62 -9.25 -16.11
C ASN A 138 -16.74 -7.97 -15.28
N LYS A 139 -16.53 -6.79 -15.85
CA LYS A 139 -16.80 -5.52 -15.16
C LYS A 139 -18.31 -5.30 -15.09
N VAL A 140 -18.82 -5.01 -13.89
CA VAL A 140 -20.27 -4.89 -13.60
C VAL A 140 -20.63 -3.62 -12.82
N GLY A 141 -19.64 -2.82 -12.44
CA GLY A 141 -19.79 -1.55 -11.73
C GLY A 141 -18.53 -0.72 -11.82
#